data_AF-A0A945YXT3-F1
#
_entry.id   AF-A0A945YXT3-F1
#
_cell.length_a   1.000
_cell.length_b   1.000
_cell.length_c   1.000
_cell.angle_alpha   90.00
_cell.angle_beta   90.00
_cell.angle_gamma   90.00
#
_symmetry.space_group_name_H-M   'P 1'
#
loop_
_entity.id
_entity.type
_entity.pdbx_description
1 polymer ?
#
loop_
_entity_poly.entity_id
_entity_poly.type
_entity_poly.pdbx_seq_one_letter_code
_entity_poly.pdbx_strand_id
1 'polypeptide(L)'
;MPVFNSGGAIEHSLSSTYALPDMPQYLPLLKKTIAHEFMHILSPLHLHSEVLANFDYSSPVSEDQHVWLYEGVTEWVSYIMMVKSGIATPQDYLNYLSEKANNSEKYNDEYSLTRISREWSTDEGNRQYGNIYQLGALTAAMLDIKLLQLSNGSKGLREVYLNLINKYGNETPFENATFFDTLVEMTYPEIADFIENHIKSNTPFDFVNEMKSLGIKYYKKKCDPDNLPSMGFTIRRTTNNQSTVMSISSDYAGNKIMVGDIITHINSTELNESNSQGLLESIAIMKIGDKYQLDIIRNGKSIKIIEKLYAKYDRNVFEFDSNASNKAKALRNIAIAKYD
;
A
#
# COMPACT_ATOMS: atom_id res chain seq x y z
N MET A 1 -11.63 -27.09 14.06
CA MET A 1 -10.70 -27.17 12.92
C MET A 1 -9.63 -26.11 13.13
N PRO A 2 -8.35 -26.35 12.78
CA PRO A 2 -7.35 -25.28 12.81
C PRO A 2 -7.81 -24.15 11.87
N VAL A 3 -7.96 -22.96 12.41
CA VAL A 3 -8.26 -21.74 11.65
C VAL A 3 -6.93 -21.17 11.19
N PHE A 4 -6.79 -20.89 9.90
CA PHE A 4 -5.61 -20.23 9.37
C PHE A 4 -5.41 -18.86 10.06
N ASN A 5 -4.18 -18.56 10.50
CA ASN A 5 -3.83 -17.25 11.08
C ASN A 5 -3.42 -16.22 10.02
N SER A 6 -3.13 -16.68 8.82
CA SER A 6 -2.80 -15.89 7.62
C SER A 6 -3.36 -16.61 6.41
N GLY A 7 -3.61 -15.89 5.32
CA GLY A 7 -4.08 -16.51 4.08
C GLY A 7 -3.40 -15.95 2.85
N GLY A 8 -3.67 -16.59 1.73
CA GLY A 8 -3.13 -16.25 0.43
C GLY A 8 -3.97 -16.88 -0.67
N ALA A 9 -3.66 -16.50 -1.90
CA ALA A 9 -4.23 -17.11 -3.08
C ALA A 9 -3.14 -17.30 -4.14
N ILE A 10 -3.46 -18.09 -5.14
CA ILE A 10 -2.60 -18.33 -6.30
C ILE A 10 -3.46 -18.40 -7.56
N GLU A 11 -2.97 -17.76 -8.61
CA GLU A 11 -3.54 -17.74 -9.93
C GLU A 11 -3.19 -19.00 -10.74
N HIS A 12 -4.10 -19.40 -11.62
CA HIS A 12 -3.88 -20.40 -12.64
C HIS A 12 -4.56 -19.97 -13.94
N SER A 13 -4.17 -20.55 -15.08
CA SER A 13 -4.67 -20.15 -16.40
C SER A 13 -6.21 -20.14 -16.53
N LEU A 14 -6.91 -21.02 -15.79
CA LEU A 14 -8.37 -21.17 -15.84
C LEU A 14 -9.04 -21.21 -14.46
N SER A 15 -8.30 -20.94 -13.38
CA SER A 15 -8.83 -20.99 -12.01
C SER A 15 -7.96 -20.19 -11.05
N SER A 16 -8.39 -20.03 -9.81
CA SER A 16 -7.56 -19.54 -8.71
C SER A 16 -7.90 -20.30 -7.44
N THR A 17 -6.88 -20.52 -6.59
CA THR A 17 -7.03 -21.25 -5.33
C THR A 17 -6.88 -20.29 -4.16
N TYR A 18 -7.80 -20.36 -3.20
CA TYR A 18 -7.84 -19.44 -2.05
C TYR A 18 -7.73 -20.22 -0.74
N ALA A 19 -6.80 -19.82 0.12
CA ALA A 19 -6.68 -20.34 1.48
C ALA A 19 -6.76 -19.17 2.47
N LEU A 20 -7.95 -18.95 3.05
CA LEU A 20 -8.24 -17.81 3.92
C LEU A 20 -8.94 -18.27 5.21
N PRO A 21 -8.88 -17.49 6.31
CA PRO A 21 -9.65 -17.79 7.51
C PRO A 21 -11.14 -17.68 7.24
N ASP A 22 -11.90 -18.71 7.63
CA ASP A 22 -13.36 -18.77 7.44
C ASP A 22 -14.10 -17.96 8.52
N MET A 23 -13.99 -16.63 8.45
CA MET A 23 -14.76 -15.72 9.29
C MET A 23 -15.28 -14.50 8.51
N PRO A 24 -16.52 -14.02 8.79
CA PRO A 24 -17.16 -12.95 8.02
C PRO A 24 -16.36 -11.65 7.87
N GLN A 25 -15.53 -11.30 8.86
CA GLN A 25 -14.68 -10.10 8.81
C GLN A 25 -13.61 -10.15 7.70
N TYR A 26 -13.31 -11.33 7.14
CA TYR A 26 -12.38 -11.47 6.01
C TYR A 26 -13.05 -11.36 4.65
N LEU A 27 -14.38 -11.17 4.57
CA LEU A 27 -15.08 -10.99 3.30
C LEU A 27 -14.54 -9.82 2.45
N PRO A 28 -14.22 -8.64 3.01
CA PRO A 28 -13.61 -7.55 2.23
C PRO A 28 -12.23 -7.93 1.67
N LEU A 29 -11.43 -8.66 2.45
CA LEU A 29 -10.13 -9.17 1.99
C LEU A 29 -10.33 -10.17 0.85
N LEU A 30 -11.22 -11.15 1.02
CA LEU A 30 -11.54 -12.13 -0.02
C LEU A 30 -11.95 -11.47 -1.34
N LYS A 31 -12.81 -10.44 -1.31
CA LYS A 31 -13.22 -9.71 -2.52
C LYS A 31 -12.02 -9.06 -3.24
N LYS A 32 -11.12 -8.43 -2.49
CA LYS A 32 -9.90 -7.82 -3.03
C LYS A 32 -8.97 -8.87 -3.62
N THR A 33 -8.76 -9.98 -2.90
CA THR A 33 -7.94 -11.10 -3.38
C THR A 33 -8.52 -11.71 -4.66
N ILE A 34 -9.84 -11.95 -4.72
CA ILE A 34 -10.49 -12.44 -5.96
C ILE A 34 -10.26 -11.49 -7.13
N ALA A 35 -10.37 -10.18 -6.91
CA ALA A 35 -10.10 -9.20 -7.96
C ALA A 35 -8.62 -9.26 -8.41
N HIS A 36 -7.67 -9.38 -7.48
CA HIS A 36 -6.25 -9.54 -7.78
C HIS A 36 -5.98 -10.78 -8.63
N GLU A 37 -6.40 -11.95 -8.14
CA GLU A 37 -6.22 -13.22 -8.84
C GLU A 37 -6.90 -13.26 -10.22
N PHE A 38 -8.07 -12.62 -10.34
CA PHE A 38 -8.74 -12.52 -11.63
C PHE A 38 -7.94 -11.67 -12.61
N MET A 39 -7.33 -10.56 -12.17
CA MET A 39 -6.55 -9.69 -13.04
C MET A 39 -5.21 -10.30 -13.46
N HIS A 40 -4.74 -11.37 -12.80
CA HIS A 40 -3.59 -12.13 -13.29
C HIS A 40 -3.81 -12.78 -14.66
N ILE A 41 -5.07 -12.85 -15.15
CA ILE A 41 -5.35 -13.16 -16.56
C ILE A 41 -4.56 -12.23 -17.48
N LEU A 42 -4.37 -10.96 -17.15
CA LEU A 42 -3.58 -10.05 -17.97
C LEU A 42 -2.08 -10.36 -17.89
N SER A 43 -1.60 -10.68 -16.69
CA SER A 43 -0.20 -11.00 -16.43
C SER A 43 -0.03 -11.71 -15.09
N PRO A 44 0.84 -12.73 -14.99
CA PRO A 44 1.76 -13.16 -16.04
C PRO A 44 1.14 -14.00 -17.16
N LEU A 45 -0.16 -14.34 -17.09
CA LEU A 45 -0.75 -15.33 -17.99
C LEU A 45 -0.76 -14.95 -19.48
N HIS A 46 -0.97 -13.67 -19.83
CA HIS A 46 -0.95 -13.18 -21.22
C HIS A 46 0.18 -12.19 -21.54
N LEU A 47 1.00 -11.85 -20.55
CA LEU A 47 2.12 -10.94 -20.72
C LEU A 47 3.21 -11.31 -19.72
N HIS A 48 4.27 -11.95 -20.21
CA HIS A 48 5.40 -12.40 -19.40
C HIS A 48 6.70 -12.39 -20.20
N SER A 49 7.82 -12.42 -19.49
CA SER A 49 9.15 -12.49 -20.09
C SER A 49 9.49 -13.92 -20.52
N GLU A 50 10.53 -14.06 -21.33
CA GLU A 50 11.12 -15.35 -21.67
C GLU A 50 11.76 -16.06 -20.47
N VAL A 51 12.10 -15.32 -19.41
CA VAL A 51 12.61 -15.86 -18.14
C VAL A 51 11.49 -16.61 -17.41
N LEU A 52 10.31 -16.00 -17.30
CA LEU A 52 9.17 -16.62 -16.62
C LEU A 52 8.53 -17.75 -17.46
N ALA A 53 8.52 -17.63 -18.79
CA ALA A 53 8.02 -18.68 -19.68
C ALA A 53 8.76 -20.02 -19.51
N ASN A 54 10.05 -19.96 -19.20
CA ASN A 54 10.94 -21.13 -19.10
C ASN A 54 11.34 -21.44 -17.64
N PHE A 55 10.49 -21.10 -16.67
CA PHE A 55 10.85 -21.19 -15.25
C PHE A 55 11.16 -22.63 -14.80
N ASP A 56 12.40 -22.86 -14.37
CA ASP A 56 12.82 -24.11 -13.75
C ASP A 56 12.55 -24.09 -12.24
N TYR A 57 11.48 -24.78 -11.81
CA TYR A 57 11.12 -24.90 -10.40
C TYR A 57 12.19 -25.60 -9.54
N SER A 58 13.10 -26.36 -10.15
CA SER A 58 14.20 -27.02 -9.45
C SER A 58 15.41 -26.10 -9.26
N SER A 59 15.53 -25.06 -10.08
CA SER A 59 16.62 -24.08 -10.06
C SER A 59 16.08 -22.68 -10.39
N PRO A 60 15.41 -22.01 -9.44
CA PRO A 60 14.77 -20.73 -9.67
C PRO A 60 15.80 -19.67 -10.07
N VAL A 61 15.51 -18.93 -11.15
CA VAL A 61 16.32 -17.82 -11.64
C VAL A 61 15.74 -16.48 -11.20
N SER A 62 16.61 -15.54 -10.86
CA SER A 62 16.23 -14.20 -10.41
C SER A 62 16.66 -13.12 -11.40
N GLU A 63 16.83 -13.46 -12.68
CA GLU A 63 17.28 -12.49 -13.69
C GLU A 63 16.12 -11.63 -14.26
N ASP A 64 14.88 -11.98 -13.94
CA ASP A 64 13.69 -11.23 -14.36
C ASP A 64 13.62 -9.86 -13.66
N GLN A 65 13.39 -8.79 -14.43
CA GLN A 65 13.33 -7.42 -13.94
C GLN A 65 11.90 -6.91 -13.71
N HIS A 66 10.88 -7.73 -14.00
CA HIS A 66 9.51 -7.29 -14.27
C HIS A 66 8.47 -7.82 -13.29
N VAL A 67 8.86 -8.29 -12.10
CA VAL A 67 7.89 -8.67 -11.05
C VAL A 67 6.96 -7.50 -10.69
N TRP A 68 7.43 -6.25 -10.83
CA TRP A 68 6.59 -5.06 -10.68
C TRP A 68 5.43 -4.98 -11.69
N LEU A 69 5.63 -5.49 -12.90
CA LEU A 69 4.59 -5.61 -13.93
C LEU A 69 3.60 -6.72 -13.55
N TYR A 70 4.12 -7.84 -13.06
CA TYR A 70 3.31 -9.04 -12.80
C TYR A 70 2.45 -8.91 -11.55
N GLU A 71 2.99 -8.31 -10.50
CA GLU A 71 2.34 -8.19 -9.19
C GLU A 71 1.91 -6.75 -8.91
N GLY A 72 2.80 -5.77 -9.14
CA GLY A 72 2.55 -4.37 -8.82
C GLY A 72 1.47 -3.74 -9.71
N VAL A 73 1.54 -3.93 -11.03
CA VAL A 73 0.49 -3.47 -11.94
C VAL A 73 -0.80 -4.25 -11.73
N THR A 74 -0.75 -5.55 -11.49
CA THR A 74 -1.94 -6.36 -11.18
C THR A 74 -2.64 -5.88 -9.90
N GLU A 75 -1.88 -5.58 -8.85
CA GLU A 75 -2.40 -5.05 -7.58
C GLU A 75 -3.09 -3.68 -7.76
N TRP A 76 -2.56 -2.81 -8.63
CA TRP A 76 -3.21 -1.54 -8.95
C TRP A 76 -4.44 -1.73 -9.84
N VAL A 77 -4.31 -2.53 -10.90
CA VAL A 77 -5.37 -2.78 -11.88
C VAL A 77 -6.58 -3.45 -11.21
N SER A 78 -6.38 -4.39 -10.30
CA SER A 78 -7.45 -5.04 -9.55
C SER A 78 -8.27 -4.03 -8.76
N TYR A 79 -7.62 -3.09 -8.08
CA TYR A 79 -8.29 -2.08 -7.29
C TYR A 79 -8.98 -1.01 -8.15
N ILE A 80 -8.32 -0.47 -9.17
CA ILE A 80 -8.92 0.56 -10.04
C ILE A 80 -10.12 0.01 -10.82
N MET A 81 -10.12 -1.28 -11.18
CA MET A 81 -11.29 -1.90 -11.80
C MET A 81 -12.47 -2.04 -10.84
N MET A 82 -12.23 -2.36 -9.56
CA MET A 82 -13.29 -2.32 -8.55
C MET A 82 -13.91 -0.92 -8.41
N VAL A 83 -13.10 0.13 -8.56
CA VAL A 83 -13.57 1.52 -8.55
C VAL A 83 -14.40 1.82 -9.80
N LYS A 84 -13.89 1.45 -10.98
CA LYS A 84 -14.61 1.65 -12.26
C LYS A 84 -15.90 0.83 -12.37
N SER A 85 -15.99 -0.30 -11.67
CA SER A 85 -17.20 -1.13 -11.61
C SER A 85 -18.17 -0.72 -10.50
N GLY A 86 -17.85 0.31 -9.71
CA GLY A 86 -18.69 0.79 -8.60
C GLY A 86 -18.71 -0.10 -7.35
N ILE A 87 -17.79 -1.08 -7.26
CA ILE A 87 -17.63 -1.91 -6.04
C ILE A 87 -16.91 -1.12 -4.94
N ALA A 88 -15.96 -0.26 -5.35
CA ALA A 88 -15.27 0.70 -4.49
C ALA A 88 -15.56 2.12 -4.97
N THR A 89 -15.45 3.10 -4.08
CA THR A 89 -15.65 4.52 -4.43
C THR A 89 -14.34 5.18 -4.88
N PRO A 90 -14.38 6.33 -5.58
CA PRO A 90 -13.17 7.10 -5.86
C PRO A 90 -12.45 7.58 -4.58
N GLN A 91 -13.17 7.78 -3.47
CA GLN A 91 -12.54 8.10 -2.19
C GLN A 91 -11.78 6.89 -1.62
N ASP A 92 -12.32 5.68 -1.76
CA ASP A 92 -11.61 4.45 -1.38
C ASP A 92 -10.30 4.28 -2.18
N TYR A 93 -10.27 4.72 -3.44
CA TYR A 93 -9.05 4.74 -4.24
C TYR A 93 -7.98 5.69 -3.68
N LEU A 94 -8.35 6.89 -3.23
CA LEU A 94 -7.39 7.80 -2.58
C LEU A 94 -6.87 7.23 -1.25
N ASN A 95 -7.75 6.58 -0.49
CA ASN A 95 -7.37 5.88 0.73
C ASN A 95 -6.42 4.71 0.44
N TYR A 96 -6.67 3.96 -0.63
CA TYR A 96 -5.78 2.91 -1.13
C TYR A 96 -4.40 3.45 -1.50
N LEU A 97 -4.30 4.55 -2.26
CA LEU A 97 -3.01 5.17 -2.57
C LEU A 97 -2.28 5.64 -1.29
N SER A 98 -3.03 6.20 -0.33
CA SER A 98 -2.48 6.61 0.97
C SER A 98 -1.90 5.40 1.73
N GLU A 99 -2.65 4.29 1.78
CA GLU A 99 -2.21 3.03 2.40
C GLU A 99 -0.95 2.48 1.74
N LYS A 100 -0.92 2.41 0.41
CA LYS A 100 0.24 1.94 -0.36
C LYS A 100 1.48 2.80 -0.09
N ALA A 101 1.33 4.13 -0.06
CA ALA A 101 2.43 5.05 0.25
C ALA A 101 2.95 4.87 1.68
N ASN A 102 2.04 4.78 2.66
CA ASN A 102 2.41 4.56 4.06
C ASN A 102 3.09 3.20 4.30
N ASN A 103 2.69 2.16 3.57
CA ASN A 103 3.30 0.84 3.69
C ASN A 103 4.64 0.76 2.97
N SER A 104 4.78 1.41 1.81
CA SER A 104 6.04 1.47 1.05
C SER A 104 7.17 2.12 1.87
N GLU A 105 6.86 3.16 2.66
CA GLU A 105 7.84 3.83 3.54
C GLU A 105 8.43 2.96 4.65
N LYS A 106 7.90 1.76 4.89
CA LYS A 106 8.42 0.82 5.88
C LYS A 106 9.58 -0.03 5.34
N TYR A 107 9.81 0.01 4.03
CA TYR A 107 10.85 -0.74 3.33
C TYR A 107 12.11 0.11 3.13
N ASN A 108 13.21 -0.54 2.78
CA ASN A 108 14.48 0.14 2.51
C ASN A 108 14.39 0.92 1.19
N ASP A 109 14.71 2.22 1.22
CA ASP A 109 14.61 3.11 0.07
C ASP A 109 15.73 2.91 -0.97
N GLU A 110 16.78 2.14 -0.66
CA GLU A 110 17.80 1.70 -1.63
C GLU A 110 17.31 0.58 -2.58
N TYR A 111 16.13 0.01 -2.32
CA TYR A 111 15.56 -1.08 -3.12
C TYR A 111 14.59 -0.55 -4.17
N SER A 112 15.04 -0.48 -5.42
CA SER A 112 14.16 -0.24 -6.57
C SER A 112 13.36 -1.49 -6.94
N LEU A 113 12.29 -1.29 -7.73
CA LEU A 113 11.43 -2.38 -8.18
C LEU A 113 12.21 -3.46 -8.94
N THR A 114 13.07 -3.07 -9.88
CA THR A 114 13.93 -4.03 -10.61
C THR A 114 14.96 -4.71 -9.71
N ARG A 115 15.43 -4.06 -8.65
CA ARG A 115 16.36 -4.67 -7.69
C ARG A 115 15.64 -5.71 -6.86
N ILE A 116 14.44 -5.40 -6.36
CA ILE A 116 13.61 -6.37 -5.64
C ILE A 116 13.29 -7.57 -6.55
N SER A 117 12.92 -7.33 -7.81
CA SER A 117 12.70 -8.39 -8.80
C SER A 117 13.93 -9.28 -9.01
N ARG A 118 15.14 -8.74 -8.91
CA ARG A 118 16.37 -9.52 -9.11
C ARG A 118 16.92 -10.19 -7.86
N GLU A 119 16.58 -9.68 -6.69
CA GLU A 119 17.12 -10.12 -5.40
C GLU A 119 16.09 -10.87 -4.55
N TRP A 120 14.90 -11.20 -5.09
CA TRP A 120 13.78 -11.82 -4.33
C TRP A 120 14.15 -13.09 -3.56
N SER A 121 15.14 -13.84 -4.06
CA SER A 121 15.65 -15.09 -3.48
C SER A 121 16.73 -14.89 -2.42
N THR A 122 17.28 -13.68 -2.29
CA THR A 122 18.24 -13.33 -1.23
C THR A 122 17.49 -12.98 0.05
N ASP A 123 18.13 -13.16 1.22
CA ASP A 123 17.52 -12.82 2.51
C ASP A 123 17.07 -11.35 2.59
N GLU A 124 17.87 -10.42 2.05
CA GLU A 124 17.53 -8.99 2.08
C GLU A 124 16.44 -8.66 1.07
N GLY A 125 16.58 -9.08 -0.19
CA GLY A 125 15.54 -8.82 -1.20
C GLY A 125 14.20 -9.46 -0.87
N ASN A 126 14.19 -10.64 -0.22
CA ASN A 126 12.96 -11.27 0.27
C ASN A 126 12.23 -10.39 1.31
N ARG A 127 12.97 -9.76 2.23
CA ARG A 127 12.38 -8.80 3.20
C ARG A 127 11.75 -7.60 2.52
N GLN A 128 12.21 -7.24 1.32
CA GLN A 128 11.69 -6.12 0.53
C GLN A 128 10.58 -6.53 -0.45
N TYR A 129 10.33 -7.83 -0.66
CA TYR A 129 9.42 -8.33 -1.70
C TYR A 129 7.99 -7.77 -1.57
N GLY A 130 7.51 -7.64 -0.33
CA GLY A 130 6.19 -7.06 -0.06
C GLY A 130 6.03 -5.63 -0.63
N ASN A 131 7.13 -4.91 -0.86
CA ASN A 131 7.11 -3.58 -1.45
C ASN A 131 6.73 -3.58 -2.94
N ILE A 132 6.83 -4.71 -3.66
CA ILE A 132 6.32 -4.82 -5.02
C ILE A 132 4.81 -4.51 -5.04
N TYR A 133 4.06 -5.02 -4.07
CA TYR A 133 2.62 -4.75 -3.94
C TYR A 133 2.31 -3.33 -3.45
N GLN A 134 3.27 -2.63 -2.84
CA GLN A 134 3.07 -1.27 -2.32
C GLN A 134 3.58 -0.23 -3.31
N LEU A 135 4.90 -0.17 -3.51
CA LEU A 135 5.57 0.71 -4.46
C LEU A 135 5.21 0.39 -5.92
N GLY A 136 5.09 -0.90 -6.29
CA GLY A 136 4.74 -1.27 -7.66
C GLY A 136 3.34 -0.79 -8.05
N ALA A 137 2.37 -0.90 -7.13
CA ALA A 137 1.02 -0.38 -7.35
C ALA A 137 0.97 1.16 -7.45
N LEU A 138 1.73 1.88 -6.61
CA LEU A 138 1.89 3.34 -6.73
C LEU A 138 2.52 3.72 -8.06
N THR A 139 3.55 2.98 -8.47
CA THR A 139 4.26 3.21 -9.74
C THR A 139 3.35 2.98 -10.93
N ALA A 140 2.51 1.94 -10.89
CA ALA A 140 1.48 1.71 -11.91
C ALA A 140 0.47 2.86 -11.98
N ALA A 141 -0.01 3.35 -10.82
CA ALA A 141 -0.91 4.48 -10.76
C ALA A 141 -0.29 5.77 -11.34
N MET A 142 0.97 6.06 -10.99
CA MET A 142 1.65 7.25 -11.50
C MET A 142 2.00 7.13 -12.98
N LEU A 143 2.31 5.93 -13.46
CA LEU A 143 2.52 5.66 -14.88
C LEU A 143 1.24 5.88 -15.69
N ASP A 144 0.09 5.40 -15.21
CA ASP A 144 -1.23 5.65 -15.83
C ASP A 144 -1.51 7.15 -15.93
N ILE A 145 -1.32 7.88 -14.82
CA ILE A 145 -1.51 9.33 -14.78
C ILE A 145 -0.58 10.04 -15.77
N LYS A 146 0.70 9.68 -15.81
CA LYS A 146 1.69 10.26 -16.73
C LYS A 146 1.30 10.02 -18.19
N LEU A 147 0.89 8.80 -18.54
CA LEU A 147 0.43 8.46 -19.88
C LEU A 147 -0.82 9.26 -20.27
N LEU A 148 -1.79 9.38 -19.35
CA LEU A 148 -3.00 10.18 -19.57
C LEU A 148 -2.68 11.67 -19.74
N GLN A 149 -1.70 12.22 -19.01
CA GLN A 149 -1.25 13.59 -19.20
C GLN A 149 -0.64 13.81 -20.58
N LEU A 150 0.29 12.94 -20.98
CA LEU A 150 0.99 13.03 -22.28
C LEU A 150 0.04 12.83 -23.47
N SER A 151 -1.01 12.03 -23.28
CA SER A 151 -2.00 11.71 -24.30
C SER A 151 -3.26 12.60 -24.27
N ASN A 152 -3.31 13.61 -23.40
CA ASN A 152 -4.51 14.42 -23.14
C ASN A 152 -5.77 13.56 -22.83
N GLY A 153 -5.58 12.47 -22.08
CA GLY A 153 -6.63 11.57 -21.61
C GLY A 153 -7.02 10.46 -22.58
N SER A 154 -6.33 10.33 -23.73
CA SER A 154 -6.71 9.34 -24.75
C SER A 154 -6.05 7.97 -24.58
N LYS A 155 -4.95 7.88 -23.82
CA LYS A 155 -4.16 6.66 -23.64
C LYS A 155 -3.57 6.61 -22.23
N GLY A 156 -4.10 5.74 -21.39
CA GLY A 156 -3.55 5.40 -20.08
C GLY A 156 -2.80 4.07 -20.10
N LEU A 157 -2.47 3.58 -18.91
CA LEU A 157 -1.80 2.28 -18.74
C LEU A 157 -2.68 1.14 -19.25
N ARG A 158 -4.01 1.24 -19.13
CA ARG A 158 -4.95 0.26 -19.70
C ARG A 158 -4.70 0.04 -21.20
N GLU A 159 -4.69 1.10 -21.99
CA GLU A 159 -4.50 1.00 -23.44
C GLU A 159 -3.10 0.47 -23.79
N VAL A 160 -2.08 0.90 -23.04
CA VAL A 160 -0.71 0.36 -23.20
C VAL A 160 -0.68 -1.14 -22.91
N TYR A 161 -1.32 -1.58 -21.82
CA TYR A 161 -1.37 -2.98 -21.42
C TYR A 161 -2.06 -3.86 -22.46
N LEU A 162 -3.21 -3.41 -22.98
CA LEU A 162 -3.93 -4.13 -24.02
C LEU A 162 -3.12 -4.21 -25.32
N ASN A 163 -2.36 -3.17 -25.66
CA ASN A 163 -1.45 -3.22 -26.82
C ASN A 163 -0.29 -4.20 -26.61
N LEU A 164 0.25 -4.30 -25.38
CA LEU A 164 1.27 -5.29 -25.04
C LEU A 164 0.71 -6.72 -25.14
N ILE A 165 -0.48 -6.97 -24.59
CA ILE A 165 -1.16 -8.28 -24.73
C ILE A 165 -1.43 -8.60 -26.19
N ASN A 166 -1.87 -7.64 -27.01
CA ASN A 166 -2.08 -7.88 -28.44
C ASN A 166 -0.77 -8.18 -29.20
N LYS A 167 0.37 -7.63 -28.73
CA LYS A 167 1.69 -7.85 -29.34
C LYS A 167 2.28 -9.21 -28.96
N TYR A 168 2.15 -9.61 -27.70
CA TYR A 168 2.83 -10.77 -27.10
C TYR A 168 1.89 -11.95 -26.87
N GLY A 169 0.74 -11.70 -26.24
CA GLY A 169 -0.21 -12.74 -25.87
C GLY A 169 0.39 -13.81 -24.95
N ASN A 170 -0.34 -14.91 -24.78
CA ASN A 170 0.07 -16.02 -23.92
C ASN A 170 1.20 -16.89 -24.50
N GLU A 171 1.42 -16.88 -25.82
CA GLU A 171 2.38 -17.77 -26.49
C GLU A 171 3.72 -17.11 -26.83
N THR A 172 3.80 -15.78 -26.87
CA THR A 172 5.04 -15.06 -27.22
C THR A 172 5.55 -14.27 -26.03
N PRO A 173 6.54 -14.78 -25.28
CA PRO A 173 7.17 -13.99 -24.24
C PRO A 173 7.87 -12.76 -24.82
N PHE A 174 7.88 -11.66 -24.07
CA PHE A 174 8.73 -10.51 -24.40
C PHE A 174 10.17 -10.75 -23.92
N GLU A 175 11.13 -10.06 -24.51
CA GLU A 175 12.53 -10.13 -24.07
C GLU A 175 12.79 -9.27 -22.82
N ASN A 176 13.29 -9.89 -21.75
CA ASN A 176 13.52 -9.28 -20.44
C ASN A 176 14.45 -8.06 -20.54
N ALA A 177 15.46 -8.14 -21.41
CA ALA A 177 16.47 -7.08 -21.58
C ALA A 177 15.95 -5.85 -22.33
N THR A 178 15.03 -6.01 -23.28
CA THR A 178 14.59 -4.95 -24.22
C THR A 178 13.16 -4.47 -23.96
N PHE A 179 12.45 -5.05 -22.99
CA PHE A 179 11.07 -4.69 -22.68
C PHE A 179 10.86 -3.20 -22.37
N PHE A 180 11.77 -2.58 -21.61
CA PHE A 180 11.67 -1.15 -21.31
C PHE A 180 11.80 -0.27 -22.56
N ASP A 181 12.68 -0.63 -23.49
CA ASP A 181 12.83 0.09 -24.77
C ASP A 181 11.55 -0.03 -25.60
N THR A 182 10.98 -1.24 -25.66
CA THR A 182 9.66 -1.46 -26.28
C THR A 182 8.58 -0.58 -25.66
N LEU A 183 8.54 -0.47 -24.33
CA LEU A 183 7.55 0.34 -23.63
C LEU A 183 7.67 1.82 -24.01
N VAL A 184 8.89 2.35 -24.10
CA VAL A 184 9.16 3.73 -24.52
C VAL A 184 8.74 3.94 -25.98
N GLU A 185 9.15 3.07 -26.90
CA GLU A 185 8.80 3.14 -28.33
C GLU A 185 7.29 3.14 -28.57
N MET A 186 6.55 2.34 -27.80
CA MET A 186 5.10 2.22 -27.91
C MET A 186 4.35 3.39 -27.25
N THR A 187 5.02 4.26 -26.50
CA THR A 187 4.38 5.31 -25.70
C THR A 187 4.93 6.69 -26.03
N TYR A 188 5.80 7.22 -25.17
CA TYR A 188 6.35 8.57 -25.25
C TYR A 188 7.79 8.57 -24.71
N PRO A 189 8.69 9.43 -25.24
CA PRO A 189 10.07 9.53 -24.75
C PRO A 189 10.17 9.81 -23.24
N GLU A 190 9.25 10.59 -22.67
CA GLU A 190 9.20 10.92 -21.24
C GLU A 190 8.96 9.70 -20.34
N ILE A 191 8.52 8.57 -20.90
CA ILE A 191 8.41 7.31 -20.16
C ILE A 191 9.77 6.70 -19.89
N ALA A 192 10.80 7.00 -20.68
CA ALA A 192 12.17 6.58 -20.39
C ALA A 192 12.65 7.13 -19.05
N ASP A 193 12.45 8.43 -18.81
CA ASP A 193 12.79 9.08 -17.54
C ASP A 193 11.96 8.52 -16.38
N PHE A 194 10.69 8.21 -16.61
CA PHE A 194 9.84 7.58 -15.59
C PHE A 194 10.37 6.20 -15.18
N ILE A 195 10.72 5.36 -16.17
CA ILE A 195 11.28 4.02 -15.94
C ILE A 195 12.60 4.14 -15.15
N GLU A 196 13.49 5.03 -15.57
CA GLU A 196 14.80 5.17 -14.92
C GLU A 196 14.66 5.60 -13.47
N ASN A 197 13.80 6.59 -13.19
CA ASN A 197 13.65 7.17 -11.86
C ASN A 197 12.83 6.30 -10.90
N HIS A 198 11.73 5.70 -11.36
CA HIS A 198 10.74 5.09 -10.47
C HIS A 198 10.64 3.57 -10.56
N ILE A 199 11.25 2.94 -11.56
CA ILE A 199 11.26 1.47 -11.72
C ILE A 199 12.67 0.92 -11.52
N LYS A 200 13.65 1.46 -12.27
CA LYS A 200 15.05 1.05 -12.18
C LYS A 200 15.75 1.64 -10.95
N SER A 201 15.40 2.88 -10.61
CA SER A 201 15.73 3.54 -9.35
C SER A 201 14.50 3.65 -8.45
N ASN A 202 14.70 4.09 -7.20
CA ASN A 202 13.62 4.35 -6.25
C ASN A 202 13.53 5.85 -5.92
N THR A 203 13.56 6.69 -6.95
CA THR A 203 13.39 8.13 -6.77
C THR A 203 11.97 8.41 -6.27
N PRO A 204 11.79 9.12 -5.14
CA PRO A 204 10.46 9.40 -4.60
C PRO A 204 9.59 10.21 -5.58
N PHE A 205 8.30 9.87 -5.64
CA PHE A 205 7.32 10.60 -6.43
C PHE A 205 7.07 12.01 -5.89
N ASP A 206 6.87 12.97 -6.79
CA ASP A 206 6.36 14.29 -6.43
C ASP A 206 4.83 14.29 -6.51
N PHE A 207 4.20 13.63 -5.53
CA PHE A 207 2.75 13.51 -5.47
C PHE A 207 2.03 14.87 -5.45
N VAL A 208 2.68 15.94 -4.99
CA VAL A 208 2.10 17.28 -5.03
C VAL A 208 1.89 17.72 -6.46
N ASN A 209 2.90 17.54 -7.33
CA ASN A 209 2.82 17.97 -8.72
C ASN A 209 2.09 16.96 -9.62
N GLU A 210 2.32 15.66 -9.42
CA GLU A 210 1.72 14.59 -10.23
C GLU A 210 0.20 14.57 -10.11
N MET A 211 -0.32 14.64 -8.88
CA MET A 211 -1.74 14.51 -8.58
C MET A 211 -2.54 15.80 -8.81
N LYS A 212 -1.86 16.97 -8.84
CA LYS A 212 -2.49 18.28 -9.07
C LYS A 212 -3.23 18.35 -10.41
N SER A 213 -2.71 17.67 -11.43
CA SER A 213 -3.35 17.58 -12.75
C SER A 213 -4.73 16.92 -12.73
N LEU A 214 -4.98 16.03 -11.77
CA LEU A 214 -6.28 15.39 -11.51
C LEU A 214 -7.13 16.20 -10.52
N GLY A 215 -6.65 17.35 -10.03
CA GLY A 215 -7.35 18.10 -9.00
C GLY A 215 -7.41 17.32 -7.69
N ILE A 216 -6.31 16.66 -7.35
CA ILE A 216 -6.09 15.96 -6.09
C ILE A 216 -4.94 16.67 -5.37
N LYS A 217 -5.15 16.97 -4.10
CA LYS A 217 -4.12 17.49 -3.19
C LYS A 217 -3.45 16.32 -2.49
N TYR A 218 -2.17 16.48 -2.23
CA TYR A 218 -1.40 15.54 -1.44
C TYR A 218 -0.79 16.25 -0.23
N TYR A 219 -0.84 15.58 0.92
CA TYR A 219 -0.21 16.02 2.16
C TYR A 219 0.64 14.89 2.72
N LYS A 220 1.96 15.11 2.80
CA LYS A 220 2.87 14.15 3.45
C LYS A 220 2.45 13.86 4.89
N LYS A 221 1.98 14.89 5.59
CA LYS A 221 1.48 14.86 6.97
C LYS A 221 0.32 15.83 7.10
N LYS A 222 -0.82 15.35 7.59
CA LYS A 222 -2.01 16.18 7.85
C LYS A 222 -2.54 15.86 9.25
N CYS A 223 -3.02 16.87 9.96
CA CYS A 223 -3.74 16.62 11.22
C CYS A 223 -5.00 15.81 10.89
N ASP A 224 -5.29 14.81 11.72
CA ASP A 224 -6.52 14.04 11.61
C ASP A 224 -7.72 15.01 11.64
N PRO A 225 -8.66 14.93 10.68
CA PRO A 225 -9.77 15.87 10.56
C PRO A 225 -10.69 15.88 11.78
N ASP A 226 -10.78 14.76 12.51
CA ASP A 226 -11.57 14.65 13.74
C ASP A 226 -10.82 15.22 14.95
N ASN A 227 -9.55 15.61 14.77
CA ASN A 227 -8.66 16.18 15.79
C ASN A 227 -8.61 15.32 17.06
N LEU A 228 -8.67 13.99 16.88
CA LEU A 228 -8.71 13.03 17.98
C LEU A 228 -7.39 13.06 18.77
N PRO A 229 -7.46 13.02 20.10
CA PRO A 229 -6.26 12.90 20.92
C PRO A 229 -5.61 11.52 20.73
N SER A 230 -4.28 11.49 20.81
CA SER A 230 -3.50 10.27 20.78
C SER A 230 -2.54 10.21 21.96
N MET A 231 -2.37 9.03 22.54
CA MET A 231 -1.29 8.77 23.50
C MET A 231 0.09 8.71 22.82
N GLY A 232 0.13 8.56 21.49
CA GLY A 232 1.36 8.49 20.70
C GLY A 232 1.99 7.10 20.64
N PHE A 233 1.32 6.04 21.10
CA PHE A 233 1.80 4.66 21.03
C PHE A 233 0.64 3.68 20.90
N THR A 234 0.94 2.46 20.45
CA THR A 234 -0.03 1.37 20.35
C THR A 234 0.14 0.39 21.51
N ILE A 235 -0.99 -0.05 22.06
CA ILE A 235 -1.04 -1.07 23.12
C ILE A 235 -1.62 -2.33 22.51
N ARG A 236 -0.96 -3.47 22.70
CA ARG A 236 -1.51 -4.78 22.33
C ARG A 236 -1.41 -5.74 23.51
N ARG A 237 -2.41 -6.59 23.63
CA ARG A 237 -2.42 -7.66 24.62
C ARG A 237 -1.55 -8.81 24.10
N THR A 238 -0.55 -9.22 24.88
CA THR A 238 0.31 -10.37 24.56
C THR A 238 -0.38 -11.68 24.91
N THR A 239 0.20 -12.80 24.49
CA THR A 239 -0.29 -14.16 24.81
C THR A 239 -0.38 -14.43 26.31
N ASN A 240 0.40 -13.71 27.12
CA ASN A 240 0.40 -13.81 28.58
C ASN A 240 -0.60 -12.84 29.22
N ASN A 241 -1.56 -12.34 28.43
CA ASN A 241 -2.63 -11.44 28.87
C ASN A 241 -2.16 -10.06 29.35
N GLN A 242 -0.95 -9.63 28.98
CA GLN A 242 -0.37 -8.35 29.38
C GLN A 242 -0.56 -7.29 28.31
N SER A 243 -1.12 -6.14 28.68
CA SER A 243 -1.23 -4.96 27.81
C SER A 243 0.13 -4.29 27.66
N THR A 244 0.75 -4.41 26.49
CA THR A 244 2.14 -4.00 26.25
C THR A 244 2.23 -2.95 25.16
N VAL A 245 3.10 -1.96 25.32
CA VAL A 245 3.42 -0.97 24.28
C VAL A 245 4.16 -1.66 23.13
N MET A 246 3.54 -1.70 21.95
CA MET A 246 4.10 -2.40 20.78
C MET A 246 4.89 -1.48 19.84
N SER A 247 4.44 -0.24 19.70
CA SER A 247 5.08 0.75 18.85
C SER A 247 4.82 2.15 19.37
N ILE A 248 5.73 3.06 19.03
CA ILE A 248 5.63 4.49 19.35
C ILE A 248 5.54 5.24 18.03
N SER A 249 4.59 6.15 17.92
CA SER A 249 4.43 7.03 16.76
C SER A 249 5.62 7.99 16.64
N SER A 250 6.04 8.29 15.41
CA SER A 250 7.02 9.35 15.16
C SER A 250 6.55 10.74 15.60
N ASP A 251 5.24 10.92 15.84
CA ASP A 251 4.65 12.16 16.37
C ASP A 251 4.64 12.23 17.90
N TYR A 252 4.99 11.15 18.59
CA TYR A 252 5.14 11.17 20.03
C TYR A 252 6.37 11.99 20.42
N ALA A 253 6.15 13.23 20.84
CA ALA A 253 7.23 14.11 21.30
C ALA A 253 7.64 13.85 22.76
N GLY A 254 6.99 12.91 23.45
CA GLY A 254 7.39 12.49 24.79
C GLY A 254 8.59 11.54 24.76
N ASN A 255 9.18 11.29 25.92
CA ASN A 255 10.34 10.39 26.08
C ASN A 255 10.20 9.43 27.26
N LYS A 256 9.01 9.39 27.88
CA LYS A 256 8.79 8.64 29.13
C LYS A 256 8.33 7.21 28.88
N ILE A 257 7.72 6.93 27.75
CA ILE A 257 7.19 5.62 27.35
C ILE A 257 8.16 4.93 26.38
N MET A 258 8.30 3.62 26.50
CA MET A 258 9.19 2.78 25.69
C MET A 258 8.43 1.56 25.16
N VAL A 259 8.84 1.07 23.98
CA VAL A 259 8.37 -0.22 23.46
C VAL A 259 8.73 -1.32 24.46
N GLY A 260 7.77 -2.20 24.76
CA GLY A 260 7.91 -3.25 25.76
C GLY A 260 7.41 -2.88 27.16
N ASP A 261 7.03 -1.62 27.42
CA ASP A 261 6.39 -1.26 28.68
C ASP A 261 5.05 -1.99 28.84
N ILE A 262 4.84 -2.60 30.01
CA ILE A 262 3.56 -3.24 30.35
C ILE A 262 2.69 -2.22 31.07
N ILE A 263 1.54 -1.87 30.49
CA ILE A 263 0.59 -0.93 31.07
C ILE A 263 -0.37 -1.68 31.98
N THR A 264 -0.37 -1.32 33.27
CA THR A 264 -1.22 -1.94 34.29
C THR A 264 -2.43 -1.08 34.63
N HIS A 265 -2.30 0.25 34.60
CA HIS A 265 -3.41 1.17 34.87
C HIS A 265 -3.39 2.38 33.94
N ILE A 266 -4.59 2.88 33.62
CA ILE A 266 -4.82 4.16 32.95
C ILE A 266 -5.72 5.00 33.86
N ASN A 267 -5.31 6.21 34.22
CA ASN A 267 -6.05 7.13 35.10
C ASN A 267 -6.53 6.47 36.42
N SER A 268 -5.67 5.64 37.02
CA SER A 268 -5.92 4.87 38.26
C SER A 268 -6.91 3.70 38.12
N THR A 269 -7.43 3.42 36.92
CA THR A 269 -8.22 2.22 36.65
C THR A 269 -7.31 1.13 36.08
N GLU A 270 -7.38 -0.07 36.66
CA GLU A 270 -6.65 -1.24 36.16
C GLU A 270 -7.07 -1.55 34.73
N LEU A 271 -6.10 -1.83 33.86
CA LEU A 271 -6.33 -2.19 32.46
C LEU A 271 -6.42 -3.72 32.32
N ASN A 272 -7.59 -4.23 31.99
CA ASN A 272 -7.84 -5.65 31.76
C ASN A 272 -8.69 -5.87 30.50
N GLU A 273 -8.99 -7.13 30.18
CA GLU A 273 -9.69 -7.49 28.94
C GLU A 273 -11.13 -6.93 28.88
N SER A 274 -11.83 -6.87 30.00
CA SER A 274 -13.23 -6.45 30.02
C SER A 274 -13.39 -4.93 29.94
N ASN A 275 -12.37 -4.16 30.29
CA ASN A 275 -12.45 -2.70 30.33
C ASN A 275 -11.50 -1.96 29.37
N SER A 276 -10.65 -2.66 28.62
CA SER A 276 -9.65 -2.02 27.74
C SER A 276 -10.28 -1.11 26.71
N GLN A 277 -11.38 -1.53 26.09
CA GLN A 277 -12.09 -0.73 25.08
C GLN A 277 -12.63 0.57 25.70
N GLY A 278 -13.36 0.47 26.82
CA GLY A 278 -13.93 1.63 27.50
C GLY A 278 -12.88 2.59 28.04
N LEU A 279 -11.73 2.10 28.50
CA LEU A 279 -10.62 2.95 28.93
C LEU A 279 -9.99 3.71 27.76
N LEU A 280 -9.78 3.06 26.61
CA LEU A 280 -9.28 3.74 25.41
C LEU A 280 -10.29 4.77 24.87
N GLU A 281 -11.58 4.45 24.88
CA GLU A 281 -12.65 5.40 24.54
C GLU A 281 -12.69 6.59 25.49
N SER A 282 -12.44 6.38 26.80
CA SER A 282 -12.36 7.48 27.78
C SER A 282 -11.21 8.44 27.51
N ILE A 283 -10.09 7.95 26.95
CA ILE A 283 -8.99 8.79 26.50
C ILE A 283 -9.36 9.53 25.20
N ALA A 284 -10.08 8.87 24.28
CA ALA A 284 -10.45 9.43 22.99
C ALA A 284 -11.38 10.65 23.10
N ILE A 285 -12.14 10.78 24.19
CA ILE A 285 -13.02 11.95 24.46
C ILE A 285 -12.32 13.12 25.17
N MET A 286 -11.06 12.94 25.60
CA MET A 286 -10.27 14.02 26.22
C MET A 286 -9.79 15.02 25.16
N LYS A 287 -9.20 16.13 25.59
CA LYS A 287 -8.63 17.14 24.67
C LYS A 287 -7.14 16.90 24.46
N ILE A 288 -6.66 17.26 23.27
CA ILE A 288 -5.22 17.36 23.02
C ILE A 288 -4.59 18.29 24.05
N GLY A 289 -3.48 17.85 24.64
CA GLY A 289 -2.79 18.54 25.73
C GLY A 289 -3.26 18.14 27.14
N ASP A 290 -4.42 17.50 27.28
CA ASP A 290 -4.86 16.98 28.58
C ASP A 290 -3.88 15.90 29.07
N LYS A 291 -3.71 15.84 30.40
CA LYS A 291 -2.81 14.89 31.03
C LYS A 291 -3.54 13.60 31.37
N TYR A 292 -2.87 12.48 31.17
CA TYR A 292 -3.28 11.17 31.65
C TYR A 292 -2.15 10.55 32.48
N GLN A 293 -2.53 9.62 33.35
CA GLN A 293 -1.58 8.86 34.17
C GLN A 293 -1.54 7.42 33.70
N LEU A 294 -0.34 6.86 33.58
CA LEU A 294 -0.09 5.44 33.41
C LEU A 294 0.66 4.89 34.62
N ASP A 295 0.25 3.71 35.06
CA ASP A 295 1.09 2.87 35.91
C ASP A 295 1.61 1.72 35.06
N ILE A 296 2.93 1.67 34.88
CA ILE A 296 3.60 0.70 34.00
C ILE A 296 4.55 -0.20 34.78
N ILE A 297 4.86 -1.36 34.20
CA ILE A 297 5.98 -2.21 34.61
C ILE A 297 7.04 -2.15 33.52
N ARG A 298 8.25 -1.71 33.90
CA ARG A 298 9.45 -1.72 33.04
C ARG A 298 10.57 -2.45 33.77
N ASN A 299 11.12 -3.50 33.15
CA ASN A 299 12.19 -4.32 33.75
C ASN A 299 11.84 -4.80 35.17
N GLY A 300 10.59 -5.21 35.39
CA GLY A 300 10.08 -5.68 36.69
C GLY A 300 9.80 -4.59 37.73
N LYS A 301 10.03 -3.31 37.42
CA LYS A 301 9.78 -2.19 38.34
C LYS A 301 8.50 -1.45 37.96
N SER A 302 7.68 -1.16 38.97
CA SER A 302 6.50 -0.28 38.82
C SER A 302 6.94 1.18 38.69
N ILE A 303 6.45 1.87 37.68
CA ILE A 303 6.73 3.28 37.39
C ILE A 303 5.41 3.99 37.11
N LYS A 304 5.20 5.12 37.78
CA LYS A 304 4.06 6.02 37.53
C LYS A 304 4.50 7.12 36.57
N ILE A 305 3.78 7.28 35.47
CA ILE A 305 4.07 8.24 34.41
C ILE A 305 2.86 9.15 34.24
N ILE A 306 3.11 10.46 34.22
CA ILE A 306 2.13 11.45 33.79
C ILE A 306 2.59 11.99 32.43
N GLU A 307 1.72 11.89 31.44
CA GLU A 307 1.97 12.28 30.06
C GLU A 307 0.78 13.09 29.52
N LYS A 308 0.99 13.83 28.43
CA LYS A 308 -0.08 14.60 27.76
C LYS A 308 -0.57 13.90 26.50
N LEU A 309 -1.79 14.18 26.10
CA LEU A 309 -2.33 13.74 24.81
C LEU A 309 -1.79 14.61 23.67
N TYR A 310 -1.46 13.96 22.55
CA TYR A 310 -0.90 14.56 21.36
C TYR A 310 -1.94 14.63 20.24
N ALA A 311 -1.73 15.52 19.27
CA ALA A 311 -2.53 15.50 18.05
C ALA A 311 -2.20 14.24 17.24
N LYS A 312 -3.23 13.59 16.70
CA LYS A 312 -3.06 12.52 15.72
C LYS A 312 -2.83 13.13 14.33
N TYR A 313 -1.93 12.54 13.58
CA TYR A 313 -1.66 12.93 12.20
C TYR A 313 -1.75 11.73 11.29
N ASP A 314 -2.38 11.94 10.15
CA ASP A 314 -2.34 11.01 9.03
C ASP A 314 -1.13 11.31 8.15
N ARG A 315 -0.63 10.28 7.49
CA ARG A 315 0.53 10.33 6.59
C ARG A 315 0.09 9.99 5.17
N ASN A 316 0.77 10.60 4.19
CA ASN A 316 0.52 10.40 2.75
C ASN A 316 -0.96 10.54 2.34
N VAL A 317 -1.60 11.64 2.73
CA VAL A 317 -3.03 11.86 2.53
C VAL A 317 -3.29 12.42 1.13
N PHE A 318 -4.10 11.73 0.34
CA PHE A 318 -4.62 12.21 -0.94
C PHE A 318 -6.08 12.66 -0.80
N GLU A 319 -6.41 13.85 -1.30
CA GLU A 319 -7.75 14.44 -1.17
C GLU A 319 -8.22 15.11 -2.45
N PHE A 320 -9.48 14.94 -2.81
CA PHE A 320 -10.06 15.67 -3.92
C PHE A 320 -10.07 17.18 -3.63
N ASP A 321 -9.61 17.98 -4.58
CA ASP A 321 -9.73 19.43 -4.52
C ASP A 321 -11.12 19.86 -4.97
N SER A 322 -11.92 20.38 -4.04
CA SER A 322 -13.24 20.95 -4.33
C SER A 322 -13.17 22.10 -5.34
N ASN A 323 -12.04 22.82 -5.38
CA ASN A 323 -11.77 23.94 -6.28
C ASN A 323 -11.05 23.52 -7.58
N ALA A 324 -10.93 22.22 -7.86
CA ALA A 324 -10.29 21.74 -9.08
C ALA A 324 -10.93 22.32 -10.34
N SER A 325 -10.10 22.65 -11.34
CA SER A 325 -10.57 23.12 -12.65
C SER A 325 -11.39 22.04 -13.37
N ASN A 326 -12.24 22.44 -14.31
CA ASN A 326 -13.01 21.48 -15.13
C ASN A 326 -12.10 20.53 -15.92
N LYS A 327 -10.93 21.01 -16.39
CA LYS A 327 -9.95 20.18 -17.08
C LYS A 327 -9.40 19.09 -16.14
N ALA A 328 -9.07 19.46 -14.90
CA ALA A 328 -8.56 18.52 -13.91
C ALA A 328 -9.63 17.47 -13.52
N LYS A 329 -10.88 17.92 -13.30
CA LYS A 329 -12.01 17.03 -13.04
C LYS A 329 -12.28 16.07 -14.20
N ALA A 330 -12.18 16.53 -15.45
CA ALA A 330 -12.34 15.69 -16.63
C ALA A 330 -11.27 14.60 -16.71
N LEU A 331 -10.00 14.96 -16.54
CA LEU A 331 -8.89 13.99 -16.54
C LEU A 331 -9.02 12.99 -15.37
N ARG A 332 -9.39 13.47 -14.19
CA ARG A 332 -9.65 12.62 -13.01
C ARG A 332 -10.75 11.59 -13.28
N ASN A 333 -11.84 12.00 -13.93
CA ASN A 333 -12.95 11.10 -14.23
C ASN A 333 -12.57 10.01 -15.26
N ILE A 334 -11.59 10.29 -16.13
CA ILE A 334 -10.99 9.29 -17.03
C ILE A 334 -10.12 8.32 -16.23
N ALA A 335 -9.19 8.85 -15.42
CA ALA A 335 -8.22 8.04 -14.67
C ALA A 335 -8.90 7.12 -13.64
N ILE A 336 -9.77 7.68 -12.79
CA ILE A 336 -10.34 6.97 -11.63
C ILE A 336 -11.72 6.44 -11.99
N ALA A 337 -12.74 7.26 -11.83
CA ALA A 337 -14.12 7.11 -12.27
C ALA A 337 -14.82 8.43 -11.95
N LYS A 338 -16.06 8.61 -12.41
CA LYS A 338 -16.82 9.81 -12.06
C LYS A 338 -17.05 9.85 -10.54
N TYR A 339 -16.62 10.93 -9.91
CA TYR A 339 -16.93 11.27 -8.53
C TYR A 339 -18.00 12.36 -8.58
N ASP A 340 -19.25 11.97 -8.28
CA ASP A 340 -20.42 12.86 -8.30
C ASP A 340 -20.44 13.81 -7.09
#